data_AF-A0A6U4PP52-F1
#
_entry.id   AF-A0A6U4PP52-F1
#
_cell.length_a   1.000
_cell.length_b   1.000
_cell.length_c   1.000
_cell.angle_alpha   90.00
_cell.angle_beta   90.00
_cell.angle_gamma   90.00
#
_symmetry.space_group_name_H-M   'P 1'
#
loop_
_entity.id
_entity.type
_entity.pdbx_description
1 polymer ?
#
loop_
_entity_poly.entity_id
_entity_poly.type
_entity_poly.pdbx_seq_one_letter_code
_entity_poly.pdbx_strand_id
1 'polypeptide(L)'
;MTDPRLLWKGRIECDGLIPDQYSYLFDTRLYTSIQFPDTVVFERGWPKVWFAWEAGEPGTAPVLRRRMGKDVLEERLIHRFTSDIDGYPIDPATVVGEYTSYDGANGFTVEYMDCEGIVKFIASRSAGMTGVLQRFVKSKSPSNTVIQAVWSASSTFLSARQSQLTFNTKNATIPERCCTFDGPPQLSQ
;
A
#
# COMPACT_ATOMS: atom_id res chain seq x y z
N MET A 1 -19.62 8.73 -20.86
CA MET A 1 -20.51 7.56 -20.76
C MET A 1 -19.63 6.34 -20.51
N THR A 2 -19.63 5.80 -19.30
CA THR A 2 -18.87 4.59 -18.92
C THR A 2 -19.60 3.33 -19.43
N ASP A 3 -18.86 2.40 -20.05
CA ASP A 3 -19.42 1.12 -20.50
C ASP A 3 -19.92 0.33 -19.27
N PRO A 4 -21.21 -0.05 -19.20
CA PRO A 4 -21.76 -0.79 -18.07
C PRO A 4 -21.11 -2.17 -17.86
N ARG A 5 -20.30 -2.68 -18.79
CA ARG A 5 -19.47 -3.88 -18.61
C ARG A 5 -18.21 -3.65 -17.77
N LEU A 6 -17.80 -2.38 -17.60
CA LEU A 6 -16.72 -1.92 -16.71
C LEU A 6 -17.26 -1.50 -15.33
N LEU A 7 -18.40 -2.05 -14.91
CA LEU A 7 -18.85 -1.92 -13.53
C LEU A 7 -18.23 -3.06 -12.72
N TRP A 8 -17.52 -2.70 -11.66
CA TRP A 8 -16.96 -3.66 -10.70
C TRP A 8 -18.07 -4.61 -10.22
N LYS A 9 -17.87 -5.92 -10.44
CA LYS A 9 -18.80 -6.97 -10.01
C LYS A 9 -18.35 -7.69 -8.72
N GLY A 10 -17.22 -7.27 -8.14
CA GLY A 10 -16.75 -7.82 -6.87
C GLY A 10 -17.71 -7.43 -5.75
N ARG A 11 -17.83 -8.30 -4.75
CA ARG A 11 -18.58 -7.95 -3.53
C ARG A 11 -17.83 -6.83 -2.81
N ILE A 12 -18.52 -5.73 -2.53
CA ILE A 12 -18.09 -4.71 -1.55
C ILE A 12 -18.32 -5.24 -0.12
N GLU A 13 -19.12 -6.30 -0.01
CA GLU A 13 -19.48 -6.95 1.25
C GLU A 13 -18.37 -7.92 1.68
N CYS A 14 -17.44 -7.41 2.48
CA CYS A 14 -16.68 -8.05 3.55
C CYS A 14 -15.43 -7.21 3.82
N ASP A 15 -15.06 -7.11 5.11
CA ASP A 15 -13.86 -6.51 5.73
C ASP A 15 -13.36 -5.12 5.29
N GLY A 16 -13.82 -4.60 4.16
CA GLY A 16 -13.44 -3.35 3.50
C GLY A 16 -11.99 -3.31 3.00
N LEU A 17 -11.22 -4.40 3.12
CA LEU A 17 -9.99 -4.57 2.38
C LEU A 17 -10.36 -5.34 1.12
N ILE A 18 -10.27 -4.70 -0.05
CA ILE A 18 -10.67 -5.34 -1.30
C ILE A 18 -9.41 -5.65 -2.11
N PRO A 19 -8.62 -6.71 -1.81
CA PRO A 19 -7.44 -7.05 -2.61
C PRO A 19 -7.75 -7.22 -4.10
N ASP A 20 -8.95 -7.70 -4.42
CA ASP A 20 -9.37 -7.90 -5.80
C ASP A 20 -9.51 -6.58 -6.58
N GLN A 21 -9.58 -5.42 -5.90
CA GLN A 21 -9.58 -4.11 -6.56
C GLN A 21 -8.32 -3.89 -7.39
N TYR A 22 -7.17 -4.41 -6.96
CA TYR A 22 -5.92 -4.26 -7.71
C TYR A 22 -5.93 -5.13 -8.96
N SER A 23 -6.50 -6.34 -8.86
CA SER A 23 -6.75 -7.21 -10.01
C SER A 23 -7.69 -6.54 -11.01
N TYR A 24 -8.73 -5.87 -10.51
CA TYR A 24 -9.66 -5.10 -11.34
C TYR A 24 -8.98 -3.98 -12.12
N LEU A 25 -8.26 -3.12 -11.40
CA LEU A 25 -7.56 -1.99 -11.99
C LEU A 25 -6.56 -2.47 -13.05
N PHE A 26 -5.90 -3.60 -12.80
CA PHE A 26 -5.02 -4.27 -13.74
C PHE A 26 -5.76 -4.79 -14.98
N ASP A 27 -6.78 -5.62 -14.81
CA ASP A 27 -7.47 -6.31 -15.92
C ASP A 27 -8.25 -5.33 -16.81
N THR A 28 -8.81 -4.28 -16.23
CA THR A 28 -9.50 -3.19 -16.96
C THR A 28 -8.57 -2.13 -17.53
N ARG A 29 -7.27 -2.20 -17.22
CA ARG A 29 -6.26 -1.20 -17.56
C ARG A 29 -6.53 0.21 -17.02
N LEU A 30 -7.39 0.35 -16.02
CA LEU A 30 -7.65 1.63 -15.35
C LEU A 30 -6.40 2.19 -14.64
N TYR A 31 -5.38 1.35 -14.40
CA TYR A 31 -4.08 1.78 -13.88
C TYR A 31 -3.37 2.83 -14.75
N THR A 32 -3.77 3.01 -16.03
CA THR A 32 -3.23 4.08 -16.89
C THR A 32 -3.73 5.47 -16.48
N SER A 33 -4.85 5.52 -15.76
CA SER A 33 -5.44 6.78 -15.26
C SER A 33 -5.36 6.89 -13.74
N ILE A 34 -5.31 5.77 -13.04
CA ILE A 34 -5.23 5.68 -11.57
C ILE A 34 -4.00 4.88 -11.20
N GLN A 35 -2.89 5.57 -10.95
CA GLN A 35 -1.68 4.91 -10.48
C GLN A 35 -1.82 4.53 -9.01
N PHE A 36 -1.34 3.33 -8.67
CA PHE A 36 -1.24 2.84 -7.31
C PHE A 36 0.19 2.35 -7.06
N PRO A 37 0.71 2.39 -5.82
CA PRO A 37 2.07 1.95 -5.54
C PRO A 37 2.26 0.46 -5.79
N ASP A 38 3.51 0.01 -5.79
CA ASP A 38 3.79 -1.42 -5.81
C ASP A 38 3.07 -2.10 -4.65
N THR A 39 2.31 -3.14 -4.96
CA THR A 39 1.30 -3.70 -4.06
C THR A 39 1.39 -5.22 -4.04
N VAL A 40 1.53 -5.80 -2.86
CA VAL A 40 1.55 -7.25 -2.62
C VAL A 40 0.34 -7.62 -1.78
N VAL A 41 -0.49 -8.50 -2.30
CA VAL A 41 -1.61 -9.08 -1.56
C VAL A 41 -1.12 -10.32 -0.85
N PHE A 42 -1.31 -10.36 0.47
CA PHE A 42 -1.05 -11.51 1.32
C PHE A 42 -2.35 -12.22 1.67
N GLU A 43 -2.33 -13.54 1.58
CA GLU A 43 -3.41 -14.41 2.02
C GLU A 43 -2.80 -15.52 2.88
N ARG A 44 -3.22 -15.62 4.15
CA ARG A 44 -2.71 -16.61 5.12
C ARG A 44 -1.17 -16.64 5.22
N GLY A 45 -0.54 -15.47 5.21
CA GLY A 45 0.91 -15.32 5.31
C GLY A 45 1.67 -15.45 4.00
N TRP A 46 1.01 -15.82 2.90
CA TRP A 46 1.67 -16.04 1.62
C TRP A 46 1.37 -14.91 0.63
N PRO A 47 2.38 -14.41 -0.11
CA PRO A 47 2.15 -13.44 -1.17
C PRO A 47 1.39 -14.12 -2.32
N LYS A 48 0.14 -13.70 -2.54
CA LYS A 48 -0.75 -14.30 -3.53
C LYS A 48 -0.61 -13.63 -4.89
N VAL A 49 -0.52 -12.30 -4.89
CA VAL A 49 -0.30 -11.51 -6.11
C VAL A 49 0.55 -10.30 -5.79
N TRP A 50 1.44 -9.95 -6.71
CA TRP A 50 2.28 -8.76 -6.63
C TRP A 50 2.15 -7.94 -7.91
N PHE A 51 1.73 -6.69 -7.74
CA PHE A 51 1.68 -5.65 -8.75
C PHE A 51 2.89 -4.74 -8.58
N ALA A 52 3.73 -4.63 -9.62
CA ALA A 52 4.94 -3.83 -9.56
C ALA A 52 5.11 -3.01 -10.84
N TRP A 53 5.46 -1.74 -10.69
CA TRP A 53 5.85 -0.90 -11.81
C TRP A 53 7.28 -1.19 -12.22
N GLU A 54 7.49 -1.51 -13.49
CA GLU A 54 8.82 -1.67 -14.06
C GLU A 54 9.13 -0.49 -14.96
N ALA A 55 10.41 -0.09 -14.98
CA ALA A 55 10.89 0.87 -15.95
C ALA A 55 10.56 0.35 -17.36
N GLY A 56 9.94 1.21 -18.17
CA GLY A 56 9.78 0.96 -19.58
C GLY A 56 11.15 1.05 -20.28
N GLU A 57 11.16 0.71 -21.57
CA GLU A 57 12.30 1.08 -22.43
C GLU A 57 12.52 2.60 -22.40
N PRO A 58 13.75 3.09 -22.61
CA PRO A 58 14.04 4.52 -22.64
C PRO A 58 13.07 5.28 -23.56
N GLY A 59 12.37 6.28 -23.01
CA GLY A 59 11.35 7.07 -23.73
C GLY A 59 9.93 6.49 -23.68
N THR A 60 9.70 5.37 -22.97
CA THR A 60 8.37 4.78 -22.78
C THR A 60 7.88 4.91 -21.34
N ALA A 61 6.56 4.83 -21.15
CA ALA A 61 5.95 4.89 -19.83
C ALA A 61 6.27 3.61 -19.02
N PRO A 62 6.36 3.70 -17.67
CA PRO A 62 6.47 2.53 -16.81
C PRO A 62 5.36 1.51 -17.07
N VAL A 63 5.70 0.23 -16.99
CA VAL A 63 4.77 -0.88 -17.25
C VAL A 63 4.42 -1.56 -15.94
N LEU A 64 3.14 -1.62 -15.61
CA LEU A 64 2.65 -2.38 -14.48
C LEU A 64 2.68 -3.88 -14.81
N ARG A 65 3.35 -4.68 -13.98
CA ARG A 65 3.37 -6.14 -14.09
C ARG A 65 2.65 -6.80 -12.92
N ARG A 66 1.89 -7.86 -13.22
CA ARG A 66 1.26 -8.75 -12.24
C ARG A 66 2.03 -10.07 -12.16
N ARG A 67 2.47 -10.45 -10.96
CA ARG A 67 3.09 -11.74 -10.64
C ARG A 67 2.22 -12.51 -9.66
N MET A 68 2.18 -13.83 -9.80
CA MET A 68 1.30 -14.70 -9.01
C MET A 68 2.11 -15.63 -8.11
N GLY A 69 1.71 -15.75 -6.85
CA GLY A 69 2.17 -16.77 -5.91
C GLY A 69 3.66 -17.11 -6.02
N LYS A 70 3.95 -18.27 -6.60
CA LYS A 70 5.31 -18.81 -6.82
C LYS A 70 6.28 -17.88 -7.55
N ASP A 71 5.78 -16.95 -8.36
CA ASP A 71 6.62 -15.99 -9.11
C ASP A 71 6.98 -14.76 -8.25
N VAL A 72 6.46 -14.69 -7.02
CA VAL A 72 6.73 -13.65 -6.03
C VAL A 72 7.83 -14.14 -5.08
N LEU A 73 9.08 -13.85 -5.46
CA LEU A 73 10.26 -14.23 -4.69
C LEU A 73 10.53 -13.23 -3.56
N GLU A 74 10.89 -13.74 -2.39
CA GLU A 74 11.21 -12.94 -1.19
C GLU A 74 12.30 -11.92 -1.43
N GLU A 75 13.44 -12.36 -1.97
CA GLU A 75 14.59 -11.51 -2.28
C GLU A 75 14.19 -10.33 -3.19
N ARG A 76 13.32 -10.60 -4.17
CA ARG A 76 12.84 -9.57 -5.10
C ARG A 76 11.89 -8.58 -4.42
N LEU A 77 11.04 -9.04 -3.51
CA LEU A 77 10.18 -8.17 -2.72
C LEU A 77 11.01 -7.28 -1.80
N ILE A 78 11.95 -7.86 -1.04
CA ILE A 78 12.85 -7.14 -0.15
C ILE A 78 13.59 -6.08 -0.96
N HIS A 79 14.32 -6.48 -2.00
CA HIS A 79 15.06 -5.56 -2.86
C HIS A 79 14.16 -4.45 -3.39
N ARG A 80 12.94 -4.78 -3.84
CA ARG A 80 12.04 -3.78 -4.40
C ARG A 80 11.58 -2.75 -3.36
N PHE A 81 11.36 -3.13 -2.12
CA PHE A 81 10.91 -2.22 -1.08
C PHE A 81 12.06 -1.46 -0.44
N THR A 82 13.26 -2.03 -0.38
CA THR A 82 14.43 -1.42 0.28
C THR A 82 15.36 -0.64 -0.65
N SER A 83 15.12 -0.70 -1.97
CA SER A 83 15.87 0.06 -2.97
C SER A 83 14.98 1.10 -3.65
N ASP A 84 15.58 2.20 -4.09
CA ASP A 84 14.92 3.19 -4.93
C ASP A 84 14.66 2.64 -6.35
N ILE A 85 14.12 3.49 -7.23
CA ILE A 85 13.78 3.07 -8.60
C ILE A 85 15.03 2.76 -9.44
N ASP A 86 16.16 3.38 -9.11
CA ASP A 86 17.46 3.25 -9.79
C ASP A 86 18.32 2.15 -9.15
N GLY A 87 17.83 1.51 -8.06
CA GLY A 87 18.50 0.43 -7.36
C GLY A 87 19.44 0.86 -6.26
N TYR A 88 19.49 2.15 -5.90
CA TYR A 88 20.27 2.62 -4.77
C TYR A 88 19.58 2.27 -3.44
N PRO A 89 20.36 1.92 -2.39
CA PRO A 89 19.81 1.67 -1.06
C PRO A 89 19.11 2.90 -0.50
N ILE A 90 17.94 2.68 0.11
CA ILE A 90 17.21 3.72 0.84
C ILE A 90 17.82 3.87 2.24
N ASP A 91 17.82 5.09 2.80
CA ASP A 91 18.20 5.33 4.20
C ASP A 91 17.40 4.39 5.13
N PRO A 92 18.05 3.59 6.00
CA PRO A 92 17.41 2.59 6.83
C PRO A 92 16.24 3.09 7.69
N ALA A 93 16.20 4.37 8.07
CA ALA A 93 15.13 4.94 8.91
C ALA A 93 13.94 5.49 8.10
N THR A 94 14.01 5.41 6.77
CA THR A 94 12.96 5.84 5.86
C THR A 94 11.81 4.85 5.90
N VAL A 95 10.58 5.35 6.02
CA VAL A 95 9.38 4.54 5.81
C VAL A 95 9.31 4.13 4.33
N VAL A 96 9.27 2.82 4.08
CA VAL A 96 9.31 2.25 2.72
C VAL A 96 8.08 1.41 2.40
N GLY A 97 7.33 0.97 3.40
CA GLY A 97 6.11 0.21 3.19
C GLY A 97 5.05 0.45 4.25
N GLU A 98 3.81 0.19 3.86
CA GLU A 98 2.64 0.15 4.72
C GLU A 98 1.92 -1.18 4.51
N TYR A 99 1.54 -1.84 5.60
CA TYR A 99 0.73 -3.06 5.57
C TYR A 99 -0.63 -2.78 6.17
N THR A 100 -1.68 -2.97 5.38
CA THR A 100 -3.07 -2.89 5.84
C THR A 100 -3.64 -4.29 5.99
N SER A 101 -4.14 -4.60 7.18
CA SER A 101 -4.83 -5.85 7.47
C SER A 101 -6.19 -5.58 8.11
N TYR A 102 -7.07 -6.58 8.06
CA TYR A 102 -8.36 -6.55 8.76
C TYR A 102 -8.53 -7.81 9.59
N ASP A 103 -8.79 -7.63 10.87
CA ASP A 103 -8.89 -8.72 11.85
C ASP A 103 -10.35 -9.04 12.24
N GLY A 104 -11.35 -8.36 11.67
CA GLY A 104 -12.76 -8.55 12.04
C GLY A 104 -13.12 -7.98 13.42
N ALA A 105 -12.43 -8.43 14.46
CA ALA A 105 -12.62 -8.01 15.84
C ALA A 105 -12.10 -6.59 16.10
N ASN A 106 -10.88 -6.29 15.61
CA ASN A 106 -10.21 -5.02 15.85
C ASN A 106 -10.35 -4.01 14.70
N GLY A 107 -11.09 -4.38 13.64
CA GLY A 107 -11.20 -3.58 12.42
C GLY A 107 -9.91 -3.59 11.61
N PHE A 108 -9.62 -2.46 10.94
CA PHE A 108 -8.41 -2.28 10.15
C PHE A 108 -7.23 -1.88 11.00
N THR A 109 -6.07 -2.45 10.69
CA THR A 109 -4.79 -2.01 11.23
C THR A 109 -3.86 -1.63 10.08
N VAL A 110 -3.13 -0.53 10.26
CA VAL A 110 -2.08 -0.08 9.34
C VAL A 110 -0.75 -0.10 10.07
N GLU A 111 0.22 -0.82 9.50
CA GLU A 111 1.57 -0.91 10.04
C GLU A 111 2.55 -0.27 9.06
N TYR A 112 3.30 0.73 9.54
CA TYR A 112 4.33 1.40 8.76
C TYR A 112 5.70 0.81 9.06
N MET A 113 6.47 0.54 8.00
CA MET A 113 7.75 -0.17 8.11
C MET A 113 8.87 0.55 7.38
N ASP A 114 10.06 0.47 7.97
CA ASP A 114 11.32 0.81 7.34
C ASP A 114 11.95 -0.41 6.64
N CYS A 115 13.19 -0.26 6.16
CA CYS A 115 13.87 -1.33 5.44
C CYS A 115 14.05 -2.59 6.30
N GLU A 116 14.39 -2.44 7.57
CA GLU A 116 14.56 -3.58 8.50
C GLU A 116 13.21 -4.23 8.82
N GLY A 117 12.18 -3.42 9.03
CA GLY A 117 10.80 -3.86 9.23
C GLY A 117 10.29 -4.70 8.07
N ILE A 118 10.54 -4.29 6.82
CA ILE A 118 10.18 -5.06 5.63
C ILE A 118 10.88 -6.42 5.58
N VAL A 119 12.20 -6.45 5.85
CA VAL A 119 12.97 -7.71 5.87
C VAL A 119 12.38 -8.67 6.90
N LYS A 120 12.13 -8.18 8.13
CA LYS A 120 11.53 -8.98 9.20
C LYS A 120 10.14 -9.45 8.82
N PHE A 121 9.28 -8.56 8.34
CA PHE A 121 7.90 -8.85 7.94
C PHE A 121 7.83 -9.94 6.86
N ILE A 122 8.68 -9.85 5.84
CA ILE A 122 8.73 -10.85 4.75
C ILE A 122 9.25 -12.19 5.25
N ALA A 123 10.17 -12.20 6.22
CA ALA A 123 10.74 -13.41 6.80
C ALA A 123 9.84 -14.08 7.86
N SER A 124 9.10 -13.30 8.66
CA SER A 124 8.29 -13.77 9.79
C SER A 124 6.85 -14.14 9.43
N ARG A 125 6.61 -14.57 8.18
CA ARG A 125 5.29 -14.92 7.64
C ARG A 125 4.53 -15.85 8.60
N SER A 126 3.38 -15.40 9.06
CA SER A 126 2.48 -16.20 9.90
C SER A 126 1.18 -16.50 9.17
N ALA A 127 0.60 -17.68 9.44
CA ALA A 127 -0.61 -18.16 8.78
C ALA A 127 -1.86 -17.26 8.98
N GLY A 128 -1.80 -16.30 9.91
CA GLY A 128 -2.87 -15.32 10.16
C GLY A 128 -2.78 -14.03 9.33
N MET A 129 -1.67 -13.78 8.63
CA MET A 129 -1.46 -12.52 7.92
C MET A 129 -2.25 -12.48 6.60
N THR A 130 -3.41 -11.84 6.62
CA THR A 130 -4.18 -11.53 5.41
C THR A 130 -4.29 -10.02 5.30
N GLY A 131 -3.80 -9.47 4.19
CA GLY A 131 -3.66 -8.03 4.07
C GLY A 131 -3.02 -7.59 2.76
N VAL A 132 -2.76 -6.29 2.66
CA VAL A 132 -2.12 -5.67 1.50
C VAL A 132 -0.89 -4.91 1.98
N LEU A 133 0.28 -5.28 1.47
CA LEU A 133 1.52 -4.54 1.66
C LEU A 133 1.73 -3.63 0.45
N GLN A 134 1.90 -2.33 0.68
CA GLN A 134 2.14 -1.35 -0.37
C GLN A 134 3.44 -0.61 -0.13
N ARG A 135 4.14 -0.26 -1.21
CA ARG A 135 5.28 0.66 -1.13
C ARG A 135 4.76 2.02 -0.66
N PHE A 136 5.38 2.56 0.38
CA PHE A 136 4.94 3.79 0.98
C PHE A 136 5.10 4.96 -0.02
N VAL A 137 4.03 5.72 -0.23
CA VAL A 137 4.04 6.90 -1.10
C VAL A 137 4.19 8.13 -0.23
N LYS A 138 5.41 8.67 -0.18
CA LYS A 138 5.68 9.90 0.57
C LYS A 138 4.84 11.04 0.01
N SER A 139 4.15 11.75 0.90
CA SER A 139 3.44 12.98 0.53
C SER A 139 4.45 14.03 0.02
N LYS A 140 3.96 15.03 -0.72
CA LYS A 140 4.79 16.20 -1.09
C LYS A 140 5.11 17.09 0.12
N SER A 141 4.41 16.88 1.24
CA SER A 141 4.59 17.59 2.49
C SER A 141 5.72 16.99 3.32
N PRO A 142 6.32 17.73 4.26
CA PRO A 142 7.25 17.18 5.25
C PRO A 142 6.65 16.11 6.17
N SER A 143 5.31 16.03 6.26
CA SER A 143 4.58 15.06 7.09
C SER A 143 3.63 14.22 6.25
N ASN A 144 3.26 13.03 6.75
CA ASN A 144 2.29 12.21 6.06
C ASN A 144 0.92 12.90 5.98
N THR A 145 0.26 12.84 4.83
CA THR A 145 -1.07 13.42 4.62
C THR A 145 -1.90 12.43 3.82
N VAL A 146 -3.05 12.06 4.38
CA VAL A 146 -3.97 11.10 3.79
C VAL A 146 -5.31 11.77 3.57
N ILE A 147 -5.92 11.49 2.42
CA ILE A 147 -7.31 11.85 2.12
C ILE A 147 -8.13 10.57 2.21
N GLN A 148 -9.11 10.57 3.12
CA GLN A 148 -10.11 9.52 3.21
C GLN A 148 -11.34 9.93 2.40
N ALA A 149 -11.79 9.04 1.53
CA ALA A 149 -13.06 9.15 0.83
C ALA A 149 -14.02 8.08 1.35
N VAL A 150 -15.11 8.51 1.98
CA VAL A 150 -16.23 7.63 2.36
C VAL A 150 -17.33 7.85 1.34
N TRP A 151 -17.65 6.80 0.58
CA TRP A 151 -18.59 6.88 -0.53
C TRP A 151 -19.89 6.11 -0.25
N SER A 152 -21.00 6.65 -0.72
CA SER A 152 -22.32 6.01 -0.81
C SER A 152 -22.94 6.28 -2.18
N ALA A 153 -24.02 5.57 -2.53
CA ALA A 153 -24.71 5.77 -3.80
C ALA A 153 -25.14 7.23 -4.07
N SER A 154 -25.41 8.01 -3.01
CA SER A 154 -25.91 9.38 -3.11
C SER A 154 -24.90 10.48 -2.79
N SER A 155 -23.76 10.14 -2.18
CA SER A 155 -22.81 11.15 -1.69
C SER A 155 -21.41 10.60 -1.48
N THR A 156 -20.42 11.49 -1.60
CA THR A 156 -19.02 11.23 -1.23
C THR A 156 -18.61 12.24 -0.16
N PHE A 157 -18.14 11.75 0.97
CA PHE A 157 -17.53 12.56 2.01
C PHE A 157 -16.01 12.44 1.89
N LEU A 158 -15.34 13.58 1.81
CA LEU A 158 -13.89 13.66 1.80
C LEU A 158 -13.42 14.27 3.11
N SER A 159 -12.38 13.68 3.69
CA SER A 159 -11.69 14.20 4.87
C SER A 159 -10.20 14.06 4.65
N ALA A 160 -9.43 15.05 5.09
CA ALA A 160 -7.97 14.98 5.05
C ALA A 160 -7.44 14.99 6.48
N ARG A 161 -6.39 14.22 6.74
CA ARG A 161 -5.62 14.29 7.97
C ARG A 161 -4.13 14.29 7.67
N GLN A 162 -3.39 15.03 8.48
CA GLN A 162 -1.95 15.13 8.41
C GLN A 162 -1.34 14.73 9.75
N SER A 163 -0.25 13.95 9.71
CA SER A 163 0.56 13.66 10.89
C SER A 163 1.19 14.94 11.46
N GLN A 164 1.18 15.08 12.78
CA GLN A 164 1.79 16.20 13.50
C GLN A 164 3.31 16.23 13.37
N LEU A 165 3.92 15.07 13.14
CA LEU A 165 5.37 14.92 13.05
C LEU A 165 5.83 14.82 11.61
N THR A 166 7.03 15.33 11.35
CA THR A 166 7.68 15.16 10.04
C THR A 166 8.26 13.76 9.89
N PHE A 167 8.47 13.34 8.65
CA PHE A 167 9.16 12.07 8.36
C PHE A 167 10.57 11.99 8.95
N ASN A 168 11.23 13.10 9.26
CA ASN A 168 12.63 13.12 9.71
C ASN A 168 12.79 13.34 11.22
N THR A 169 11.70 13.35 11.98
CA THR A 169 11.73 13.54 13.44
C THR A 169 12.48 12.36 14.10
N LYS A 170 13.66 12.60 14.65
CA LYS A 170 14.56 11.53 15.16
C LYS A 170 14.08 10.84 16.44
N ASN A 171 13.32 11.55 17.28
CA ASN A 171 12.89 11.07 18.60
C ASN A 171 11.49 10.45 18.57
N ALA A 172 11.04 10.00 17.40
CA ALA A 172 9.72 9.43 17.20
C ALA A 172 9.83 8.13 16.41
N THR A 173 8.97 7.18 16.75
CA THR A 173 8.79 5.92 16.03
C THR A 173 8.19 6.15 14.64
N ILE A 174 8.30 5.17 13.75
CA ILE A 174 7.70 5.27 12.41
C ILE A 174 6.18 5.51 12.48
N PRO A 175 5.41 4.77 13.31
CA PRO A 175 3.97 5.04 13.46
C PRO A 175 3.68 6.47 13.92
N GLU A 176 4.39 6.98 14.93
CA GLU A 176 4.20 8.36 15.40
C GLU A 176 4.44 9.42 14.31
N ARG A 177 5.34 9.13 13.36
CA ARG A 177 5.61 10.01 12.20
C ARG A 177 4.56 9.88 11.09
N CYS A 178 3.91 8.73 10.95
CA CYS A 178 3.11 8.40 9.77
C CYS A 178 1.59 8.32 10.01
N CYS A 179 1.14 8.00 11.23
CA CYS A 179 -0.27 7.77 11.51
C CYS A 179 -1.16 8.97 11.17
N THR A 180 -2.34 8.67 10.61
CA THR A 180 -3.35 9.65 10.26
C THR A 180 -4.72 9.27 10.82
N PHE A 181 -5.54 8.55 10.06
CA PHE A 181 -6.83 8.01 10.51
C PHE A 181 -6.67 6.72 11.32
N ASP A 182 -5.52 6.08 11.20
CA ASP A 182 -5.13 4.77 11.71
C ASP A 182 -4.47 4.79 13.10
N GLY A 183 -4.24 5.97 13.68
CA GLY A 183 -3.62 6.14 14.99
C GLY A 183 -4.39 7.04 15.97
N PRO A 184 -3.86 7.23 17.19
CA PRO A 184 -4.45 8.11 18.19
C PRO A 184 -4.74 9.53 17.63
N PRO A 185 -5.90 10.14 17.93
CA PRO A 185 -6.28 11.45 17.41
C PRO A 185 -5.31 12.59 17.72
N GLN A 186 -4.46 12.44 18.73
CA GLN A 186 -3.48 13.46 19.11
C GLN A 186 -2.27 13.52 18.17
N LEU A 187 -2.05 12.46 17.37
CA LEU A 187 -0.90 12.36 16.47
C LEU A 187 -1.17 12.93 15.08
N SER A 188 -2.41 13.30 14.76
CA SER A 188 -2.79 13.85 13.46
C SER A 188 -3.90 14.90 13.58
N GLN A 189 -3.98 15.83 12.62
CA GLN A 189 -5.05 16.83 12.49
C GLN A 189 -5.58 16.91 11.07
#